data_AF-A0AAJ1V2H4-F1
#
_entry.id   AF-A0AAJ1V2H4-F1
#
_cell.length_a   1.000
_cell.length_b   1.000
_cell.length_c   1.000
_cell.angle_alpha   90.00
_cell.angle_beta   90.00
_cell.angle_gamma   90.00
#
_symmetry.space_group_name_H-M   'P 1'
#
loop_
_entity.id
_entity.type
_entity.pdbx_description
1 polymer ?
#
loop_
_entity_poly.entity_id
_entity_poly.type
_entity_poly.pdbx_seq_one_letter_code
_entity_poly.pdbx_strand_id
1 'polypeptide(L)'
;MPNPKCKTCTHPTQKWGTTPTGKPRYYCPHCKTTQTRHNTTTARDLTAFWDYLLGEYTYRHHPGQGRSLRRRFAPLWKLWPVHTTVKEHHHVNFVDGIYLAHRLAVLIACTKT
;
A
#
# COMPACT_ATOMS: atom_id res chain seq x y z
N MET A 1 -6.87 16.52 -16.97
CA MET A 1 -6.53 15.10 -16.72
C MET A 1 -7.11 14.26 -17.85
N PRO A 2 -6.34 13.35 -18.45
CA PRO A 2 -6.84 12.49 -19.51
C PRO A 2 -7.92 11.53 -19.00
N ASN A 3 -8.78 11.06 -19.91
CA ASN A 3 -9.76 10.02 -19.60
C ASN A 3 -9.05 8.75 -19.10
N PRO A 4 -9.64 7.99 -18.16
CA PRO A 4 -9.04 6.76 -17.68
C PRO A 4 -8.95 5.74 -18.83
N LYS A 5 -7.91 4.91 -18.84
CA LYS A 5 -7.83 3.76 -19.74
C LYS A 5 -8.86 2.69 -19.33
N CYS A 6 -9.32 1.89 -20.29
CA CYS A 6 -10.23 0.78 -20.01
C CYS A 6 -9.59 -0.20 -19.01
N LYS A 7 -10.32 -0.61 -17.97
CA LYS A 7 -9.83 -1.57 -16.96
C LYS A 7 -9.59 -2.98 -17.52
N THR A 8 -10.22 -3.31 -18.65
CA THR A 8 -10.12 -4.62 -19.30
C THR A 8 -9.07 -4.64 -20.40
N CYS A 9 -9.14 -3.70 -21.35
CA CYS A 9 -8.32 -3.70 -22.56
C CYS A 9 -7.35 -2.51 -22.68
N THR A 10 -7.28 -1.63 -21.68
CA THR A 10 -6.39 -0.44 -21.64
C THR A 10 -6.53 0.59 -22.77
N HIS A 11 -7.41 0.38 -23.74
CA HIS A 11 -7.76 1.37 -24.76
C HIS A 11 -8.32 2.69 -24.17
N PRO A 12 -8.19 3.81 -24.90
CA PRO A 12 -8.81 5.08 -24.52
C PRO A 12 -10.31 4.93 -24.29
N THR A 13 -10.83 5.64 -23.29
CA THR A 13 -12.26 5.71 -23.02
C THR A 13 -12.80 7.11 -23.33
N GLN A 14 -14.11 7.18 -23.56
CA GLN A 14 -14.84 8.43 -23.76
C GLN A 14 -15.80 8.68 -22.60
N LYS A 15 -16.04 9.95 -22.26
CA LYS A 15 -16.99 10.32 -21.20
C LYS A 15 -18.42 9.95 -21.64
N TRP A 16 -19.17 9.30 -20.76
CA TRP A 16 -20.49 8.72 -21.03
C TRP A 16 -21.48 9.03 -19.89
N GLY A 17 -21.69 10.34 -19.68
CA GLY A 17 -22.56 10.88 -18.65
C GLY A 17 -22.06 10.65 -17.23
N THR A 18 -23.01 10.61 -16.29
CA THR A 18 -22.78 10.46 -14.85
C THR A 18 -23.59 9.31 -14.28
N THR A 19 -23.07 8.71 -13.21
CA THR A 19 -23.81 7.77 -12.37
C THR A 19 -24.86 8.50 -11.52
N PRO A 20 -25.86 7.81 -10.92
CA PRO A 20 -26.84 8.44 -10.03
C PRO A 20 -26.22 9.19 -8.85
N THR A 21 -25.01 8.79 -8.43
CA THR A 21 -24.23 9.46 -7.37
C THR A 21 -23.37 10.62 -7.89
N GLY A 22 -23.59 11.09 -9.12
CA GLY A 22 -22.91 12.23 -9.72
C GLY A 22 -21.50 11.95 -10.26
N LYS A 23 -20.97 10.72 -10.11
CA LYS A 23 -19.62 10.40 -10.59
C LYS A 23 -19.58 10.30 -12.12
N PRO A 24 -18.57 10.89 -12.80
CA PRO A 24 -18.37 10.71 -14.24
C PRO A 24 -18.20 9.23 -14.60
N ARG A 25 -18.93 8.81 -15.63
CA ARG A 25 -18.84 7.47 -16.23
C ARG A 25 -18.11 7.56 -17.56
N TYR A 26 -17.36 6.52 -17.88
CA TYR A 26 -16.55 6.40 -19.08
C TYR A 26 -16.89 5.11 -19.81
N TYR A 27 -17.01 5.17 -21.12
CA TYR A 27 -17.32 4.04 -21.99
C TYR A 27 -16.10 3.67 -22.82
N CYS A 28 -15.82 2.38 -22.95
CA CYS A 28 -14.81 1.85 -23.85
C CYS A 28 -15.47 1.38 -25.16
N PRO A 29 -15.18 2.00 -26.31
CA PRO A 29 -15.75 1.57 -27.60
C PRO A 29 -15.26 0.19 -28.06
N HIS A 30 -14.07 -0.22 -27.63
CA HIS A 30 -13.51 -1.54 -27.98
C HIS A 30 -14.16 -2.67 -27.18
N CYS A 31 -14.14 -2.56 -25.85
CA CYS A 31 -14.66 -3.58 -24.94
C CYS A 31 -16.19 -3.47 -24.71
N LYS A 32 -16.84 -2.38 -25.15
CA LYS A 32 -18.25 -2.04 -24.86
C LYS A 32 -18.60 -2.00 -23.37
N THR A 33 -17.61 -1.83 -22.51
CA THR A 33 -17.78 -1.75 -21.05
C THR A 33 -17.86 -0.31 -20.58
N THR A 34 -18.57 -0.08 -19.48
CA THR A 34 -18.57 1.20 -18.77
C THR A 34 -17.82 1.11 -17.45
N GLN A 35 -17.15 2.19 -17.07
CA GLN A 35 -16.40 2.28 -15.83
C GLN A 35 -16.45 3.69 -15.25
N THR A 36 -16.24 3.78 -13.94
CA THR A 36 -15.95 5.06 -13.27
C THR A 36 -14.47 5.15 -12.96
N ARG A 37 -13.97 6.39 -12.86
CA ARG A 37 -12.61 6.62 -12.38
C ARG A 37 -12.60 6.42 -10.86
N HIS A 38 -11.78 5.49 -10.39
CA HIS A 38 -11.49 5.32 -8.98
C HIS A 38 -10.12 5.94 -8.70
N ASN A 39 -10.07 6.98 -7.86
CA ASN A 39 -8.82 7.59 -7.44
C ASN A 39 -8.51 7.10 -6.03
N THR A 40 -7.71 6.03 -5.92
CA THR A 40 -7.22 5.56 -4.62
C THR A 40 -6.04 6.39 -4.17
N THR A 41 -6.00 6.73 -2.89
CA THR A 41 -4.77 7.23 -2.24
C THR A 41 -3.86 6.11 -1.76
N THR A 42 -4.32 4.85 -1.80
CA THR A 42 -3.68 3.69 -1.17
C THR A 42 -2.18 3.57 -1.45
N ALA A 43 -1.74 3.70 -2.70
CA ALA A 43 -0.32 3.64 -3.03
C ALA A 43 0.48 4.80 -2.39
N ARG A 44 -0.06 6.02 -2.44
CA ARG A 44 0.55 7.20 -1.79
C ARG A 44 0.53 7.09 -0.27
N ASP A 45 -0.50 6.46 0.29
CA ASP A 45 -0.63 6.21 1.72
C ASP A 45 0.40 5.18 2.18
N LEU A 46 0.64 4.13 1.38
CA LEU A 46 1.65 3.12 1.64
C LEU A 46 3.07 3.69 1.58
N THR A 47 3.40 4.51 0.57
CA THR A 47 4.71 5.18 0.51
C THR A 47 4.94 6.04 1.74
N ALA A 48 3.97 6.89 2.10
CA ALA A 48 4.08 7.73 3.30
C ALA A 48 4.18 6.91 4.60
N PHE A 49 3.58 5.71 4.63
CA PHE A 49 3.69 4.80 5.76
C PHE A 49 5.08 4.17 5.88
N TRP A 50 5.69 3.79 4.76
CA TRP A 50 7.08 3.34 4.73
C TRP A 50 8.05 4.42 5.20
N ASP A 51 7.90 5.64 4.72
CA ASP A 51 8.71 6.78 5.15
C ASP A 51 8.56 7.04 6.66
N TYR A 52 7.35 6.85 7.20
CA TYR A 52 7.09 6.95 8.63
C TYR A 52 7.73 5.82 9.44
N LEU A 53 7.70 4.57 8.94
CA LEU A 53 8.25 3.41 9.65
C LEU A 53 9.78 3.40 9.68
N LEU A 54 10.40 3.79 8.57
CA LEU A 54 11.85 3.73 8.37
C LEU A 54 12.55 5.08 8.64
N GLY A 55 11.77 6.15 8.76
CA GLY A 55 12.28 7.49 9.02
C GLY A 55 12.36 7.84 10.50
N GLU A 56 12.86 9.04 10.76
CA GLU A 56 13.10 9.57 12.11
C GLU A 56 11.86 10.23 12.72
N TYR A 57 10.88 10.60 11.88
CA TYR A 57 9.72 11.38 12.29
C TYR A 57 8.62 10.51 12.91
N THR A 58 8.41 10.68 14.21
CA THR A 58 7.27 10.07 14.94
C THR A 58 5.98 10.89 14.80
N TYR A 59 4.83 10.33 15.23
CA TYR A 59 3.53 11.03 15.18
C TYR A 59 3.52 12.40 15.85
N ARG A 60 4.37 12.62 16.86
CA ARG A 60 4.46 13.90 17.60
C ARG A 60 5.00 15.04 16.76
N HIS A 61 5.77 14.74 15.72
CA HIS A 61 6.35 15.73 14.82
C HIS A 61 5.34 16.26 13.79
N HIS A 62 4.13 15.68 13.72
CA HIS A 62 3.09 16.08 12.79
C HIS A 62 1.98 16.92 13.46
N PRO A 63 1.35 17.85 12.71
CA PRO A 63 0.24 18.65 13.22
C PRO A 63 -0.86 17.81 13.88
N GLY A 64 -1.42 18.32 14.98
CA GLY A 64 -2.43 17.60 15.75
C GLY A 64 -1.94 16.27 16.32
N GLN A 65 -0.63 16.17 16.62
CA GLN A 65 0.02 14.98 17.19
C GLN A 65 -0.20 13.73 16.32
N GLY A 66 -0.25 13.94 14.99
CA GLY A 66 -0.40 12.86 14.02
C GLY A 66 -1.77 12.17 14.03
N ARG A 67 -2.83 12.77 14.60
CA ARG A 67 -4.19 12.18 14.61
C ARG A 67 -4.67 11.73 13.22
N SER A 68 -4.53 12.61 12.23
CA SER A 68 -4.91 12.32 10.84
C SER A 68 -4.02 11.23 10.23
N LEU A 69 -2.72 11.25 10.54
CA LEU A 69 -1.74 10.27 10.05
C LEU A 69 -2.02 8.87 10.61
N ARG A 70 -2.30 8.78 11.92
CA ARG A 70 -2.74 7.54 12.59
C ARG A 70 -3.98 6.95 11.94
N ARG A 71 -5.00 7.78 11.66
CA ARG A 71 -6.22 7.31 10.97
C ARG A 71 -5.91 6.81 9.56
N ARG A 72 -5.02 7.50 8.85
CA ARG A 72 -4.56 7.13 7.49
C ARG A 72 -3.78 5.81 7.49
N PHE A 73 -2.94 5.57 8.49
CA PHE A 73 -2.09 4.37 8.60
C PHE A 73 -2.75 3.18 9.31
N ALA A 74 -3.82 3.39 10.06
CA ALA A 74 -4.58 2.34 10.74
C ALA A 74 -4.87 1.07 9.90
N PRO A 75 -5.32 1.17 8.63
CA PRO A 75 -5.51 -0.03 7.80
C PRO A 75 -4.20 -0.69 7.36
N LEU A 76 -3.10 0.05 7.23
CA LEU A 76 -1.82 -0.45 6.76
C LEU A 76 -1.10 -1.30 7.82
N TRP A 77 -1.33 -1.03 9.11
CA TRP A 77 -0.87 -1.88 10.21
C TRP A 77 -1.44 -3.30 10.18
N LYS A 78 -2.55 -3.52 9.45
CA LYS A 78 -3.16 -4.84 9.29
C LYS A 78 -2.60 -5.60 8.09
N LEU A 79 -1.74 -4.97 7.29
CA LEU A 79 -1.10 -5.66 6.18
C LEU A 79 -0.12 -6.69 6.73
N TRP A 80 -0.45 -7.96 6.50
CA TRP A 80 0.46 -9.06 6.74
C TRP A 80 1.08 -9.46 5.40
N PRO A 81 2.33 -9.05 5.10
CA PRO A 81 2.96 -9.46 3.87
C PRO A 81 3.12 -10.98 3.87
N VAL A 82 2.66 -11.62 2.81
CA VAL A 82 2.96 -13.03 2.57
C VAL A 82 4.43 -13.07 2.17
N HIS A 83 5.29 -13.45 3.12
CA HIS A 83 6.69 -13.72 2.81
C HIS A 83 6.75 -15.04 2.05
N THR A 84 7.43 -15.04 0.91
CA THR A 84 7.79 -16.29 0.25
C THR A 84 8.82 -16.99 1.11
N THR A 85 8.67 -18.30 1.32
CA THR A 85 9.69 -19.10 2.01
C THR A 85 11.02 -18.95 1.28
N VAL A 86 12.03 -18.48 1.99
CA VAL A 86 13.42 -18.47 1.51
C VAL A 86 13.85 -19.94 1.35
N LYS A 87 14.22 -20.34 0.14
CA LYS A 87 14.69 -21.70 -0.16
C LYS A 87 16.21 -21.84 -0.11
N GLU A 88 16.90 -20.80 0.35
CA GLU A 88 18.35 -20.77 0.44
C GLU A 88 18.81 -21.57 1.66
N HIS A 89 19.82 -22.41 1.46
CA HIS A 89 20.42 -23.23 2.51
C HIS A 89 21.82 -22.69 2.82
N HIS A 90 22.04 -22.32 4.08
CA HIS A 90 23.35 -21.85 4.56
C HIS A 90 23.90 -22.83 5.59
N HIS A 91 25.20 -23.12 5.51
CA HIS A 91 25.89 -24.00 6.47
C HIS A 91 25.89 -23.39 7.88
N VAL A 92 25.96 -22.06 7.99
CA VAL A 92 25.89 -21.31 9.24
C VAL A 92 25.00 -20.09 9.05
N ASN A 93 24.08 -19.86 9.99
CA ASN A 93 23.29 -18.64 10.09
C ASN A 93 23.65 -17.91 11.39
N PHE A 94 23.86 -16.60 11.30
CA PHE A 94 24.04 -15.75 12.48
C PHE A 94 22.66 -15.21 12.87
N VAL A 95 22.25 -15.42 14.12
CA VAL A 95 20.93 -14.98 14.61
C VAL A 95 21.15 -14.04 15.79
N ASP A 96 20.55 -12.86 15.70
CA ASP A 96 20.42 -11.91 16.82
C ASP A 96 18.94 -11.77 17.22
N GLY A 97 18.68 -11.33 18.44
CA GLY A 97 17.34 -11.29 19.02
C GLY A 97 17.02 -9.98 19.73
N ILE A 98 15.89 -9.36 19.38
CA ILE A 98 15.34 -8.20 20.09
C ILE A 98 14.10 -8.64 20.88
N TYR A 99 14.16 -8.57 22.21
CA TYR A 99 13.01 -8.81 23.07
C TYR A 99 12.07 -7.59 23.04
N LEU A 100 10.82 -7.81 22.62
CA LEU A 100 9.80 -6.76 22.56
C LEU A 100 8.86 -6.80 23.77
N ALA A 101 8.57 -7.99 24.30
CA ALA A 101 7.73 -8.18 25.48
C ALA A 101 8.03 -9.52 26.17
N HIS A 102 7.39 -9.77 27.32
CA HIS A 102 7.45 -11.07 27.97
C HIS A 102 6.90 -12.15 27.03
N ARG A 103 7.77 -13.07 26.61
CA ARG A 103 7.52 -14.14 25.60
C ARG A 103 7.33 -13.67 24.15
N LEU A 104 7.81 -12.47 23.79
CA LEU A 104 7.86 -12.01 22.40
C LEU A 104 9.26 -11.49 22.07
N ALA A 105 9.91 -12.14 21.12
CA ALA A 105 11.20 -11.72 20.57
C ALA A 105 11.13 -11.72 19.04
N VAL A 106 11.82 -10.77 18.43
CA VAL A 106 12.10 -10.76 16.98
C VAL A 106 13.50 -11.32 16.79
N LEU A 107 13.63 -12.38 15.99
CA LEU A 107 14.91 -12.95 15.62
C LEU A 107 15.29 -12.42 14.22
N ILE A 108 16.48 -11.86 14.11
CA ILE A 108 17.05 -11.36 12.85
C ILE A 108 18.17 -12.31 12.46
N ALA A 109 18.00 -13.01 11.35
CA ALA A 109 19.01 -13.90 10.80
C ALA A 109 19.77 -13.22 9.65
N CYS A 110 21.09 -13.30 9.68
CA CYS A 110 21.98 -12.80 8.64
C CYS A 110 22.93 -13.92 8.17
N THR A 111 23.26 -13.88 6.89
CA THR A 111 24.25 -14.75 6.25
C THR A 111 25.52 -13.95 6.00
N LYS A 112 26.67 -14.62 5.88
CA LYS A 112 27.89 -13.94 5.41
C LYS A 112 27.66 -13.50 3.95
N THR A 113 27.87 -12.22 3.68
CA THR A 113 28.04 -11.66 2.33
C THR A 113 29.36 -12.12 1.73
#